data_AF-A0A3S9HCC9-F1
#
_entry.id   AF-A0A3S9HCC9-F1
#
_cell.length_a   1.000
_cell.length_b   1.000
_cell.length_c   1.000
_cell.angle_alpha   90.00
_cell.angle_beta   90.00
_cell.angle_gamma   90.00
#
_symmetry.space_group_name_H-M   'P 1'
#
loop_
_entity.id
_entity.type
_entity.pdbx_description
1 polymer ?
#
loop_
_entity_poly.entity_id
_entity_poly.type
_entity_poly.pdbx_seq_one_letter_code
_entity_poly.pdbx_strand_id
1 'polypeptide(L)'
;MYTNAFLGMDFTEDTKSVVIHFLMGYSLAEEYVFLNEETATHFYMACLRFFDAVKEKPVVEQQNMFRDFLDSNILELTYEKRIY
;
A
#
# COMPACT_ATOMS: atom_id res chain seq x y z
N MET A 1 17.02 -12.58 7.57
CA MET A 1 16.10 -11.69 8.30
C MET A 1 15.42 -10.86 7.24
N TYR A 2 14.08 -10.96 7.08
CA TYR A 2 13.38 -10.20 6.05
C TYR A 2 13.51 -8.70 6.37
N THR A 3 14.18 -7.95 5.50
CA THR A 3 14.44 -6.51 5.64
C THR A 3 13.29 -5.66 5.10
N ASN A 4 12.09 -6.22 4.99
CA ASN A 4 10.96 -5.59 4.31
C ASN A 4 9.92 -5.11 5.32
N ALA A 5 9.41 -3.90 5.13
CA ALA A 5 8.31 -3.34 5.91
C ALA A 5 6.96 -3.99 5.56
N PHE A 6 6.84 -4.53 4.35
CA PHE A 6 5.61 -5.07 3.79
C PHE A 6 5.64 -6.60 3.77
N LEU A 7 4.57 -7.22 4.25
CA LEU A 7 4.36 -8.67 4.21
C LEU A 7 3.75 -9.11 2.86
N GLY A 8 2.86 -8.29 2.30
CA GLY A 8 2.17 -8.59 1.06
C GLY A 8 1.08 -7.57 0.75
N MET A 9 0.40 -7.77 -0.38
CA MET A 9 -0.71 -6.95 -0.81
C MET A 9 -1.73 -7.81 -1.54
N ASP A 10 -3.00 -7.63 -1.22
CA ASP A 10 -4.12 -8.36 -1.80
C ASP A 10 -5.08 -7.42 -2.51
N PHE A 11 -5.77 -7.97 -3.51
CA PHE A 11 -6.89 -7.35 -4.20
C PHE A 11 -8.15 -8.09 -3.77
N THR A 12 -9.17 -7.37 -3.27
CA THR A 12 -10.38 -8.03 -2.77
C THR A 12 -11.26 -8.55 -3.90
N GLU A 13 -12.11 -9.54 -3.58
CA GLU A 13 -13.00 -10.21 -4.54
C GLU A 13 -13.99 -9.27 -5.24
N ASP A 14 -14.30 -8.13 -4.64
CA ASP A 14 -15.17 -7.08 -5.19
C ASP A 14 -14.41 -6.05 -6.05
N THR A 15 -13.11 -6.30 -6.30
CA THR A 15 -12.18 -5.57 -7.18
C THR A 15 -12.03 -4.08 -6.92
N LYS A 16 -12.53 -3.58 -5.78
CA LYS A 16 -12.53 -2.16 -5.44
C LYS A 16 -11.65 -1.81 -4.27
N SER A 17 -11.01 -2.77 -3.63
CA SER A 17 -10.12 -2.48 -2.53
C SER A 17 -8.77 -3.18 -2.65
N VAL A 18 -7.76 -2.51 -2.09
CA VAL A 18 -6.40 -2.97 -2.02
C VAL A 18 -6.01 -3.04 -0.56
N VAL A 19 -5.62 -4.23 -0.09
CA VAL A 19 -5.19 -4.46 1.29
C VAL A 19 -3.68 -4.61 1.30
N ILE A 20 -3.00 -3.80 2.10
CA ILE A 20 -1.54 -3.85 2.28
C ILE A 20 -1.26 -4.38 3.67
N HIS A 21 -0.50 -5.47 3.75
CA HIS A 21 -0.11 -6.12 5.00
C HIS A 21 1.30 -5.68 5.38
N PHE A 22 1.49 -5.33 6.65
CA PHE A 22 2.77 -4.85 7.16
C PHE A 22 3.44 -5.91 8.01
N LEU A 23 4.75 -6.11 7.80
CA LEU A 23 5.55 -7.05 8.57
C LEU A 23 6.01 -6.43 9.90
N MET A 24 6.19 -5.11 9.91
CA MET A 24 6.43 -4.30 11.09
C MET A 24 5.66 -2.98 10.96
N GLY A 25 4.96 -2.56 12.02
CA GLY A 25 4.12 -1.36 12.03
C GLY A 25 3.24 -1.28 13.27
N TYR A 26 2.52 -0.17 13.44
CA TYR A 26 1.50 -0.02 14.49
C TYR A 26 0.19 -0.74 14.15
N SER A 27 -0.03 -0.99 12.86
CA SER A 27 -1.20 -1.67 12.29
C SER A 27 -0.75 -2.92 11.52
N LEU A 28 -1.56 -3.97 11.57
CA LEU A 28 -1.32 -5.24 10.90
C LEU A 28 -1.57 -5.13 9.40
N ALA A 29 -2.61 -4.37 9.02
CA ALA A 29 -2.96 -4.12 7.64
C ALA A 29 -3.64 -2.76 7.44
N GLU A 30 -3.57 -2.25 6.22
CA GLU A 30 -4.34 -1.09 5.79
C GLU A 30 -5.10 -1.45 4.51
N GLU A 31 -6.41 -1.24 4.51
CA GLU A 31 -7.28 -1.42 3.35
C GLU A 31 -7.64 -0.06 2.76
N TYR A 32 -7.51 0.04 1.44
CA TYR A 32 -7.80 1.22 0.65
C TYR A 32 -8.97 0.87 -0.28
N VAL A 33 -10.15 1.41 0.01
CA VAL A 33 -11.40 1.14 -0.73
C VAL A 33 -11.66 2.28 -1.71
N PHE A 34 -11.74 1.98 -2.99
CA PHE A 34 -11.91 2.95 -4.08
C PHE A 34 -13.32 2.94 -4.65
N LEU A 35 -13.69 4.01 -5.35
CA LEU A 35 -15.00 4.14 -6.01
C LEU A 35 -15.20 3.10 -7.14
N ASN A 36 -14.13 2.81 -7.89
CA ASN A 36 -14.16 1.92 -9.04
C ASN A 36 -12.90 1.06 -9.14
N GLU A 37 -13.02 -0.05 -9.88
CA GLU A 37 -11.96 -1.04 -10.08
C GLU A 37 -10.74 -0.49 -10.83
N GLU A 38 -10.94 0.43 -11.78
CA GLU A 38 -9.85 1.04 -12.53
C GLU A 38 -8.90 1.80 -11.59
N THR A 39 -9.46 2.54 -10.64
CA THR A 39 -8.70 3.31 -9.64
C THR A 39 -7.99 2.38 -8.67
N ALA A 40 -8.67 1.34 -8.19
CA ALA A 40 -8.08 0.32 -7.33
C ALA A 40 -6.91 -0.39 -8.03
N THR A 41 -7.09 -0.76 -9.31
CA THR A 41 -6.05 -1.40 -10.13
C THR A 41 -4.87 -0.48 -10.35
N HIS A 42 -5.11 0.80 -10.64
CA HIS A 42 -4.05 1.79 -10.80
C HIS A 42 -3.23 1.92 -9.51
N PHE A 43 -3.91 2.01 -8.37
CA PHE A 43 -3.28 2.08 -7.05
C PHE A 43 -2.47 0.81 -6.73
N TYR A 44 -3.04 -0.37 -6.97
CA TYR A 44 -2.37 -1.66 -6.79
C TYR A 44 -1.07 -1.74 -7.60
N MET A 45 -1.13 -1.38 -8.88
CA MET A 45 0.05 -1.38 -9.77
C MET A 45 1.10 -0.36 -9.33
N ALA A 46 0.67 0.79 -8.81
CA ALA A 46 1.59 1.79 -8.25
C ALA A 46 2.29 1.26 -6.99
N CYS A 47 1.56 0.61 -6.08
CA CYS A 47 2.12 -0.03 -4.89
C CYS A 47 3.13 -1.12 -5.24
N LEU A 48 2.84 -1.98 -6.23
CA LEU A 48 3.80 -3.00 -6.69
C LEU A 48 5.12 -2.39 -7.16
N ARG A 49 5.06 -1.33 -7.97
CA ARG A 49 6.26 -0.62 -8.45
C ARG A 49 7.02 0.02 -7.29
N PHE A 50 6.31 0.60 -6.33
CA PHE A 50 6.89 1.21 -5.15
C PHE A 50 7.63 0.15 -4.30
N PHE A 51 7.00 -0.99 -3.99
CA PHE A 51 7.60 -2.04 -3.18
C PHE A 51 8.88 -2.60 -3.81
N ASP A 52 8.90 -2.79 -5.13
CA ASP A 52 10.12 -3.24 -5.82
C ASP A 52 11.24 -2.19 -5.77
N ALA A 53 10.89 -0.90 -5.84
CA ALA A 53 11.86 0.19 -5.78
C ALA A 53 12.48 0.38 -4.38
N VAL A 54 11.77 0.01 -3.31
CA VAL A 54 12.24 0.22 -1.92
C VAL A 54 12.72 -1.05 -1.21
N LYS A 55 12.63 -2.23 -1.83
CA LYS A 55 12.96 -3.53 -1.18
C LYS A 55 14.37 -3.63 -0.56
N GLU A 56 15.34 -2.91 -1.12
CA GLU A 56 16.74 -2.89 -0.64
C GLU A 56 16.98 -1.82 0.44
N LYS A 57 15.98 -0.99 0.74
CA LYS A 57 16.08 0.08 1.75
C LYS A 57 15.84 -0.48 3.16
N PRO A 58 16.39 0.16 4.20
CA PRO A 58 16.03 -0.16 5.59
C PRO A 58 14.52 -0.05 5.84
N VAL A 59 13.97 -0.89 6.71
CA VAL A 59 12.52 -0.94 7.04
C VAL A 59 11.94 0.45 7.38
N VAL A 60 12.66 1.23 8.18
CA VAL A 60 12.21 2.58 8.59
C VAL A 60 12.15 3.54 7.39
N GLU A 61 13.10 3.44 6.45
CA GLU A 61 13.08 4.24 5.22
C GLU A 61 11.92 3.82 4.33
N GLN A 62 11.67 2.51 4.18
CA GLN A 62 10.54 2.01 3.40
C GLN A 62 9.19 2.55 3.91
N GLN A 63 8.99 2.57 5.24
CA GLN A 63 7.76 3.08 5.86
C GLN A 63 7.58 4.59 5.65
N ASN A 64 8.66 5.37 5.79
CA ASN A 64 8.62 6.82 5.55
C ASN A 64 8.34 7.13 4.08
N MET A 65 9.08 6.47 3.17
CA MET A 65 8.87 6.61 1.73
C MET A 65 7.47 6.19 1.30
N PHE A 66 6.87 5.21 1.98
CA PHE A 66 5.51 4.78 1.69
C PHE A 66 4.50 5.85 2.08
N ARG A 67 4.65 6.48 3.25
CA ARG A 67 3.81 7.64 3.63
C ARG A 67 3.91 8.77 2.61
N ASP A 68 5.12 9.12 2.20
CA ASP A 68 5.33 10.13 1.16
C ASP A 68 4.71 9.72 -0.18
N PHE A 69 4.78 8.43 -0.54
CA PHE A 69 4.13 7.88 -1.73
C PHE A 69 2.60 8.01 -1.64
N LEU A 70 1.99 7.69 -0.49
CA LEU A 70 0.56 7.85 -0.28
C LEU A 70 0.14 9.32 -0.43
N ASP A 71 0.90 10.23 0.19
CA ASP A 71 0.63 11.66 0.14
C ASP A 71 0.82 12.24 -1.28
N SER A 72 1.81 11.77 -2.04
CA SER A 72 2.12 12.33 -3.36
C SER A 72 1.31 11.73 -4.52
N ASN A 73 0.95 10.44 -4.47
CA ASN A 73 0.28 9.74 -5.57
C ASN A 73 -1.22 9.53 -5.35
N ILE A 74 -1.72 9.61 -4.11
CA ILE A 74 -3.12 9.26 -3.80
C ILE A 74 -3.96 10.46 -3.40
N LEU A 75 -3.37 11.66 -3.28
CA LEU A 75 -4.15 12.89 -3.06
C LEU A 75 -5.18 13.15 -4.18
N GLU A 76 -5.00 12.58 -5.38
CA GLU A 76 -5.95 12.70 -6.49
C GLU A 76 -7.00 11.57 -6.54
N LEU A 77 -6.81 10.48 -5.79
CA LEU A 77 -7.73 9.35 -5.79
C LEU A 77 -8.69 9.47 -4.60
N THR A 78 -9.99 9.32 -4.84
CA THR A 78 -10.98 9.27 -3.76
C THR A 78 -11.05 7.84 -3.22
N TYR A 79 -10.67 7.64 -1.95
CA TYR A 79 -10.71 6.35 -1.27
C TYR A 79 -11.09 6.47 0.21
N GLU A 80 -11.61 5.38 0.77
CA GLU A 80 -11.78 5.19 2.21
C GLU A 80 -10.62 4.33 2.73
N LYS A 81 -9.93 4.79 3.78
CA LYS A 81 -8.86 4.03 4.43
C LYS A 81 -9.38 3.35 5.69
N ARG A 82 -9.17 2.05 5.80
CA ARG A 82 -9.44 1.26 7.01
C ARG A 82 -8.13 0.71 7.55
N ILE A 83 -7.95 0.78 8.87
CA ILE A 83 -6.73 0.37 9.56
C ILE A 83 -7.10 -0.78 10.49
N TYR A 84 -6.35 -1.89 10.39
CA TYR A 84 -6.55 -3.11 11.17
C TYR A 84 -5.35 -3.42 12.05
#